data_AF-A0A496WJM5-F1
#
_entry.id   AF-A0A496WJM5-F1
#
_cell.length_a   1.000
_cell.length_b   1.000
_cell.length_c   1.000
_cell.angle_alpha   90.00
_cell.angle_beta   90.00
_cell.angle_gamma   90.00
#
_symmetry.space_group_name_H-M   'P 1'
#
loop_
_entity.id
_entity.type
_entity.pdbx_description
1 polymer ?
#
loop_
_entity_poly.entity_id
_entity_poly.type
_entity_poly.pdbx_seq_one_letter_code
_entity_poly.pdbx_strand_id
1 'polypeptide(L)'
;MATKDKIVEFLKRHETANSSELCDLLEISRQALNVHLRSLINAGTVLKAGSTRSSYYFLPGKMLETHHYKKTFTLSGLDESQVYQQLAIILNLKQSLSENQESIVNYAFTEMLNNAIDHSEAVKCHVQVSLDAAQLKFEILDNGIGVFASIASKLLLEDEHASMIDLIKGKTTTMPEAHSGEGIFFSSKAADKFSLRSHAIQIEWDRALDDVFVSKPRFQKGTRVSFLLRRDSKTKLEKVFSEFAPEEYDFQFQKTKVMIKLLKEDYISRSEAKRLLSNLEKFREVELDFKSVKQLGQGFADEVFRVFAEKNPQIIIKTSNTIPAIQAMINHVSNMK
;
A
#
# COMPACT_ATOMS: atom_id res chain seq x y z
N MET A 1 36.19 6.96 -34.44
CA MET A 1 35.42 6.30 -33.37
C MET A 1 34.41 5.37 -33.99
N ALA A 2 34.28 4.13 -33.50
CA ALA A 2 33.27 3.20 -34.01
C ALA A 2 31.87 3.71 -33.63
N THR A 3 30.87 3.41 -34.46
CA THR A 3 29.47 3.83 -34.24
C THR A 3 28.94 3.46 -32.85
N LYS A 4 29.37 2.32 -32.31
CA LYS A 4 29.04 1.85 -30.96
C LYS A 4 29.63 2.74 -29.86
N ASP A 5 30.87 3.20 -30.03
CA ASP A 5 31.53 4.08 -29.05
C ASP A 5 30.84 5.44 -28.97
N LYS A 6 30.40 5.96 -30.13
CA LYS A 6 29.63 7.21 -30.20
C LYS A 6 28.28 7.10 -29.47
N ILE A 7 27.58 5.96 -29.58
CA ILE A 7 26.35 5.70 -28.83
C ILE A 7 26.63 5.72 -27.33
N VAL A 8 27.66 5.00 -26.90
CA VAL A 8 28.02 4.93 -25.47
C VAL A 8 28.47 6.30 -24.97
N GLU A 9 29.25 7.06 -25.72
CA GLU A 9 29.69 8.41 -25.34
C GLU A 9 28.53 9.39 -25.29
N PHE A 10 27.58 9.31 -26.23
CA PHE A 10 26.37 10.11 -26.19
C PHE A 10 25.54 9.79 -24.95
N LEU A 11 25.31 8.50 -24.66
CA LEU A 11 24.60 8.08 -23.44
C LEU A 11 25.39 8.38 -22.15
N LYS A 12 26.72 8.56 -22.22
CA LYS A 12 27.50 9.11 -21.10
C LYS A 12 27.22 10.59 -20.90
N ARG A 13 26.95 11.36 -21.95
CA ARG A 13 26.70 12.81 -21.87
C ARG A 13 25.23 13.15 -21.68
N HIS A 14 24.31 12.34 -22.20
CA HIS A 14 22.86 12.56 -22.21
C HIS A 14 22.22 11.29 -21.66
N GLU A 15 21.63 11.40 -20.46
CA GLU A 15 21.33 10.27 -19.57
C GLU A 15 20.46 9.17 -20.20
N THR A 16 19.59 9.55 -21.13
CA THR A 16 18.88 8.66 -22.05
C THR A 16 18.97 9.18 -23.46
N ALA A 17 18.70 8.30 -24.42
CA ALA A 17 18.43 8.70 -25.79
C ALA A 17 17.33 7.84 -26.39
N ASN A 18 16.45 8.43 -27.19
CA ASN A 18 15.51 7.68 -28.01
C ASN A 18 16.13 7.31 -29.37
N SER A 19 15.43 6.45 -30.13
CA SER A 19 15.94 6.00 -31.44
C SER A 19 16.07 7.13 -32.47
N SER A 20 15.31 8.23 -32.32
CA SER A 20 15.41 9.38 -33.23
C SER A 20 16.68 10.17 -32.96
N GLU A 21 16.93 10.50 -31.70
CA GLU A 21 18.13 11.25 -31.27
C GLU A 21 19.42 10.53 -31.66
N LEU A 22 19.48 9.21 -31.50
CA LEU A 22 20.63 8.41 -31.91
C LEU A 22 20.78 8.29 -33.43
N CYS A 23 19.66 8.28 -34.18
CA CYS A 23 19.70 8.31 -35.64
C CYS A 23 20.23 9.66 -36.14
N ASP A 24 19.78 10.76 -35.53
CA ASP A 24 20.17 12.12 -35.89
C ASP A 24 21.65 12.38 -35.55
N LEU A 25 22.11 11.91 -34.39
CA LEU A 25 23.51 12.00 -33.97
C LEU A 25 24.48 11.29 -34.93
N LEU A 26 24.07 10.10 -35.40
CA LEU A 26 24.94 9.20 -36.16
C LEU A 26 24.75 9.33 -37.67
N GLU A 27 23.74 10.08 -38.11
CA GLU A 27 23.32 10.22 -39.51
C GLU A 27 23.08 8.85 -40.18
N ILE A 28 22.47 7.91 -39.46
CA ILE A 28 22.18 6.55 -39.96
C ILE A 28 20.69 6.22 -39.93
N SER A 29 20.29 5.28 -40.79
CA SER A 29 18.93 4.76 -40.80
C SER A 29 18.59 3.99 -39.50
N ARG A 30 17.31 3.95 -39.13
CA ARG A 30 16.84 3.17 -37.97
C ARG A 30 17.18 1.68 -38.07
N GLN A 31 17.28 1.14 -39.27
CA GLN A 31 17.64 -0.26 -39.51
C GLN A 31 19.11 -0.50 -39.14
N ALA A 32 20.01 0.39 -39.57
CA ALA A 32 21.43 0.35 -39.21
C ALA A 32 21.64 0.58 -37.70
N LEU A 33 20.93 1.53 -37.10
CA LEU A 33 20.98 1.78 -35.67
C LEU A 33 20.58 0.54 -34.85
N ASN A 34 19.53 -0.18 -35.27
CA ASN A 34 19.09 -1.39 -34.57
C ASN A 34 20.14 -2.50 -34.56
N VAL A 35 20.97 -2.63 -35.60
CA VAL A 35 22.07 -3.61 -35.61
C VAL A 35 23.09 -3.30 -34.52
N HIS A 36 23.48 -2.03 -34.39
CA HIS A 36 24.42 -1.59 -33.36
C HIS A 36 23.83 -1.72 -31.95
N LEU A 37 22.58 -1.28 -31.76
CA LEU A 37 21.89 -1.36 -30.48
C LEU A 37 21.65 -2.80 -30.03
N ARG A 38 21.25 -3.70 -30.93
CA ARG A 38 21.14 -5.14 -30.62
C ARG A 38 22.46 -5.70 -30.09
N SER A 39 23.57 -5.35 -30.74
CA SER A 39 24.89 -5.80 -30.27
C SER A 39 25.26 -5.22 -28.90
N LEU A 40 24.96 -3.94 -28.63
CA LEU A 40 25.25 -3.29 -27.34
C LEU A 40 24.34 -3.79 -26.21
N ILE A 41 23.08 -4.09 -26.52
CA ILE A 41 22.10 -4.68 -25.59
C ILE A 41 22.49 -6.12 -25.26
N ASN A 42 22.84 -6.92 -26.27
CA ASN A 42 23.29 -8.31 -26.05
C ASN A 42 24.60 -8.36 -25.24
N ALA A 43 25.47 -7.36 -25.38
CA ALA A 43 26.68 -7.22 -24.59
C ALA A 43 26.44 -6.58 -23.19
N GLY A 44 25.20 -6.24 -22.85
CA GLY A 44 24.85 -5.60 -21.58
C GLY A 44 25.44 -4.19 -21.39
N THR A 45 25.98 -3.58 -22.44
CA THR A 45 26.63 -2.25 -22.39
C THR A 45 25.61 -1.10 -22.46
N VAL A 46 24.43 -1.37 -23.04
CA VAL A 46 23.31 -0.44 -23.15
C VAL A 46 22.03 -1.17 -22.78
N LEU A 47 21.19 -0.57 -21.96
CA LEU A 47 19.87 -1.07 -21.60
C LEU A 47 18.80 -0.37 -22.44
N LYS A 48 17.71 -1.07 -22.73
CA LYS A 48 16.56 -0.55 -23.47
C LYS A 48 15.32 -0.61 -22.58
N ALA A 49 14.61 0.51 -22.46
CA ALA A 49 13.31 0.58 -21.82
C ALA A 49 12.26 1.17 -22.78
N GLY A 50 10.98 0.88 -22.53
CA GLY A 50 9.84 1.32 -23.36
C GLY A 50 9.51 0.40 -24.56
N SER A 51 8.29 0.53 -25.10
CA SER A 51 7.80 -0.29 -26.21
C SER A 51 7.65 0.54 -27.49
N THR A 52 8.11 0.00 -28.62
CA THR A 52 8.01 0.64 -29.96
C THR A 52 8.47 2.11 -29.98
N ARG A 53 7.54 3.07 -30.11
CA ARG A 53 7.81 4.50 -30.32
C ARG A 53 8.28 5.24 -29.06
N SER A 54 8.06 4.68 -27.87
CA SER A 54 8.53 5.23 -26.58
C SER A 54 9.80 4.54 -26.07
N SER A 55 10.54 3.84 -26.95
CA SER A 55 11.77 3.18 -26.56
C SER A 55 12.93 4.15 -26.40
N TYR A 56 13.60 4.07 -25.25
CA TYR A 56 14.80 4.84 -24.92
C TYR A 56 15.92 3.90 -24.42
N TYR A 57 17.14 4.38 -24.54
CA TYR A 57 18.37 3.65 -24.29
C TYR A 57 19.20 4.38 -23.24
N PHE A 58 19.88 3.64 -22.36
CA PHE A 58 20.69 4.19 -21.27
C PHE A 58 21.84 3.26 -20.88
N LEU A 59 22.83 3.77 -20.16
CA LEU A 59 23.97 2.97 -19.70
C LEU A 59 23.67 2.28 -18.37
N PRO A 60 24.11 1.02 -18.17
CA PRO A 60 24.07 0.36 -16.88
C PRO A 60 24.82 1.17 -15.82
N GLY A 61 24.24 1.30 -14.63
CA GLY A 61 24.89 1.94 -13.48
C GLY A 61 24.86 3.48 -13.46
N LYS A 62 24.34 4.15 -14.50
CA LYS A 62 23.98 5.57 -14.39
C LYS A 62 22.55 5.68 -13.83
N MET A 63 22.43 6.14 -12.59
CA MET A 63 21.15 6.58 -12.01
C MET A 63 20.64 7.74 -12.84
N LEU A 64 19.54 7.54 -13.58
CA LEU A 64 18.71 8.64 -14.05
C LEU A 64 18.05 9.36 -12.88
N GLU A 65 17.95 10.68 -13.03
CA GLU A 65 16.98 11.54 -12.38
C GLU A 65 15.57 10.94 -12.57
N THR A 66 15.09 10.18 -11.58
CA THR A 66 13.75 9.57 -11.53
C THR A 66 13.36 8.64 -12.71
N HIS A 67 13.38 7.33 -12.49
CA HIS A 67 12.82 6.36 -13.43
C HIS A 67 11.30 6.30 -13.28
N HIS A 68 10.57 6.53 -14.38
CA HIS A 68 9.12 6.40 -14.41
C HIS A 68 8.68 5.21 -15.26
N TYR A 69 7.74 4.44 -14.73
CA TYR A 69 7.03 3.38 -15.43
C TYR A 69 5.53 3.66 -15.35
N LYS A 70 4.84 3.54 -16.48
CA LYS A 70 3.37 3.64 -16.55
C LYS A 70 2.84 2.64 -17.56
N LYS A 71 1.89 1.81 -17.14
CA LYS A 71 1.23 0.85 -18.01
C LYS A 71 -0.20 0.60 -17.58
N THR A 72 -1.05 0.34 -18.57
CA THR A 72 -2.43 -0.12 -18.35
C THR A 72 -2.46 -1.62 -18.59
N PHE A 73 -3.08 -2.36 -17.67
CA PHE A 73 -3.25 -3.80 -17.77
C PHE A 73 -4.74 -4.13 -17.88
N THR A 74 -5.05 -5.19 -18.63
CA THR A 74 -6.35 -5.86 -18.52
C THR A 74 -6.25 -6.80 -17.31
N LEU A 75 -7.26 -6.78 -16.43
CA LEU A 75 -7.21 -7.52 -15.17
C LEU A 75 -7.53 -9.02 -15.34
N SER A 76 -8.36 -9.38 -16.32
CA SER A 76 -8.69 -10.78 -16.58
C SER A 76 -7.45 -11.59 -16.98
N GLY A 77 -7.13 -12.62 -16.19
CA GLY A 77 -5.98 -13.49 -16.39
C GLY A 77 -4.63 -12.82 -16.14
N LEU A 78 -4.62 -11.65 -15.48
CA LEU A 78 -3.39 -10.98 -15.09
C LEU A 78 -2.74 -11.72 -13.92
N ASP A 79 -1.42 -11.88 -13.96
CA ASP A 79 -0.61 -12.43 -12.88
C ASP A 79 0.21 -11.27 -12.29
N GLU A 80 -0.07 -10.92 -11.04
CA GLU A 80 0.56 -9.82 -10.32
C GLU A 80 2.07 -10.01 -10.15
N SER A 81 2.50 -11.25 -9.93
CA SER A 81 3.90 -11.63 -9.75
C SER A 81 4.69 -11.43 -11.04
N GLN A 82 4.12 -11.81 -12.20
CA GLN A 82 4.72 -11.57 -13.51
C GLN A 82 4.81 -10.07 -13.83
N VAL A 83 3.79 -9.28 -13.46
CA VAL A 83 3.83 -7.82 -13.62
C VAL A 83 4.95 -7.21 -12.78
N TYR A 84 5.07 -7.63 -11.51
CA TYR A 84 6.14 -7.15 -10.63
C TYR A 84 7.53 -7.51 -11.19
N GLN A 85 7.76 -8.75 -11.62
CA GLN A 85 9.06 -9.17 -12.18
C GLN A 85 9.47 -8.32 -13.39
N GLN A 86 8.54 -8.05 -14.32
CA GLN A 86 8.80 -7.19 -15.47
C GLN A 86 9.18 -5.77 -15.03
N LEU A 87 8.44 -5.22 -14.06
CA LEU A 87 8.68 -3.89 -13.53
C LEU A 87 10.03 -3.79 -12.81
N ALA A 88 10.37 -4.80 -12.00
CA ALA A 88 11.63 -4.87 -11.27
C ALA A 88 12.85 -4.87 -12.21
N ILE A 89 12.74 -5.56 -13.35
CA ILE A 89 13.76 -5.55 -14.40
C ILE A 89 13.86 -4.18 -15.08
N ILE A 90 12.72 -3.60 -15.49
CA ILE A 90 12.68 -2.32 -16.21
C ILE A 90 13.25 -1.18 -15.36
N LEU A 91 12.92 -1.16 -14.06
CA LEU A 91 13.38 -0.15 -13.12
C LEU A 91 14.70 -0.52 -12.42
N ASN A 92 15.30 -1.66 -12.79
CA ASN A 92 16.56 -2.13 -12.21
C ASN A 92 16.53 -2.14 -10.67
N LEU A 93 15.42 -2.62 -10.09
CA LEU A 93 15.13 -2.50 -8.65
C LEU A 93 16.15 -3.25 -7.79
N LYS A 94 16.62 -4.42 -8.24
CA LYS A 94 17.60 -5.23 -7.49
C LYS A 94 18.93 -4.51 -7.26
N GLN A 95 19.32 -3.60 -8.15
CA GLN A 95 20.53 -2.80 -8.04
C GLN A 95 20.27 -1.45 -7.35
N SER A 96 19.02 -0.99 -7.36
CA SER A 96 18.63 0.34 -6.87
C SER A 96 18.14 0.32 -5.42
N LEU A 97 17.62 -0.82 -4.97
CA LEU A 97 17.08 -1.04 -3.64
C LEU A 97 17.91 -2.10 -2.90
N SER A 98 17.95 -1.99 -1.57
CA SER A 98 18.40 -3.11 -0.73
C SER A 98 17.42 -4.28 -0.81
N GLU A 99 17.87 -5.48 -0.50
CA GLU A 99 17.05 -6.70 -0.47
C GLU A 99 15.78 -6.54 0.40
N ASN A 100 15.92 -5.90 1.56
CA ASN A 100 14.80 -5.61 2.45
C ASN A 100 13.78 -4.64 1.82
N GLN A 101 14.25 -3.60 1.13
CA GLN A 101 13.36 -2.65 0.44
C GLN A 101 12.66 -3.30 -0.74
N GLU A 102 13.38 -4.11 -1.52
CA GLU A 102 12.83 -4.85 -2.64
C GLU A 102 11.75 -5.83 -2.16
N SER A 103 11.97 -6.52 -1.04
CA SER A 103 10.98 -7.42 -0.42
C SER A 103 9.71 -6.68 -0.01
N ILE A 104 9.85 -5.52 0.63
CA ILE A 104 8.70 -4.66 1.01
C ILE A 104 7.90 -4.24 -0.22
N VAL A 105 8.59 -3.76 -1.26
CA VAL A 105 7.95 -3.25 -2.48
C VAL A 105 7.28 -4.40 -3.23
N ASN A 106 7.92 -5.55 -3.35
CA ASN A 106 7.35 -6.76 -3.94
C ASN A 106 6.04 -7.13 -3.25
N TYR A 107 6.11 -7.39 -1.94
CA TYR A 107 4.94 -7.75 -1.13
C TYR A 107 3.80 -6.75 -1.29
N ALA A 108 4.07 -5.46 -1.08
CA ALA A 108 3.02 -4.45 -1.14
C ALA A 108 2.45 -4.30 -2.56
N PHE A 109 3.30 -4.35 -3.60
CA PHE A 109 2.83 -4.22 -4.97
C PHE A 109 1.95 -5.40 -5.38
N THR A 110 2.38 -6.63 -5.11
CA THR A 110 1.63 -7.85 -5.46
C THR A 110 0.31 -7.90 -4.71
N GLU A 111 0.29 -7.64 -3.41
CA GLU A 111 -0.96 -7.57 -2.63
C GLU A 111 -1.93 -6.54 -3.19
N MET A 112 -1.45 -5.35 -3.55
CA MET A 112 -2.33 -4.27 -4.04
C MET A 112 -2.83 -4.52 -5.47
N LEU A 113 -2.01 -5.13 -6.33
CA LEU A 113 -2.44 -5.52 -7.67
C LEU A 113 -3.39 -6.71 -7.62
N ASN A 114 -3.15 -7.68 -6.75
CA ASN A 114 -4.03 -8.83 -6.57
C ASN A 114 -5.43 -8.41 -6.08
N ASN A 115 -5.49 -7.49 -5.11
CA ASN A 115 -6.76 -6.87 -4.70
C ASN A 115 -7.50 -6.19 -5.87
N ALA A 116 -6.78 -5.56 -6.79
CA ALA A 116 -7.40 -4.99 -7.99
C ALA A 116 -7.90 -6.07 -8.95
N ILE A 117 -7.19 -7.19 -9.11
CA ILE A 117 -7.59 -8.33 -9.94
C ILE A 117 -8.86 -8.98 -9.39
N ASP A 118 -8.87 -9.33 -8.10
CA ASP A 118 -9.89 -10.19 -7.51
C ASP A 118 -11.15 -9.44 -7.03
N HIS A 119 -11.02 -8.15 -6.69
CA HIS A 119 -12.08 -7.44 -5.98
C HIS A 119 -12.61 -6.17 -6.65
N SER A 120 -11.91 -5.65 -7.66
CA SER A 120 -12.33 -4.37 -8.27
C SER A 120 -13.53 -4.51 -9.22
N GLU A 121 -13.76 -5.68 -9.81
CA GLU A 121 -14.71 -5.88 -10.92
C GLU A 121 -14.42 -4.98 -12.14
N ALA A 122 -13.23 -4.36 -12.20
CA ALA A 122 -12.82 -3.53 -13.32
C ALA A 122 -12.29 -4.40 -14.47
N VAL A 123 -12.37 -3.87 -15.70
CA VAL A 123 -11.77 -4.53 -16.87
C VAL A 123 -10.26 -4.25 -16.93
N LYS A 124 -9.84 -3.06 -16.46
CA LYS A 124 -8.47 -2.57 -16.57
C LYS A 124 -8.02 -1.88 -15.28
N CYS A 125 -6.72 -1.94 -15.02
CA CYS A 125 -6.07 -1.09 -14.04
C CYS A 125 -4.91 -0.30 -14.67
N HIS A 126 -4.57 0.83 -14.08
CA HIS A 126 -3.43 1.66 -14.42
C HIS A 126 -2.41 1.55 -13.30
N VAL A 127 -1.20 1.12 -13.66
CA VAL A 127 -0.05 1.05 -12.76
C VAL A 127 0.92 2.16 -13.12
N GLN A 128 1.38 2.89 -12.11
CA GLN A 128 2.43 3.89 -12.22
C GLN A 128 3.47 3.64 -11.15
N VAL A 129 4.76 3.68 -11.50
CA VAL A 129 5.86 3.56 -10.55
C VAL A 129 6.89 4.63 -10.86
N SER A 130 7.42 5.27 -9.82
CA SER A 130 8.54 6.19 -9.91
C SER A 130 9.61 5.79 -8.91
N LEU A 131 10.86 5.79 -9.35
CA LEU A 131 12.03 5.52 -8.52
C LEU A 131 13.04 6.64 -8.70
N ASP A 132 13.34 7.37 -7.63
CA ASP A 132 14.34 8.43 -7.61
C ASP A 132 15.47 8.15 -6.60
N ALA A 133 16.31 9.15 -6.35
CA ALA A 133 17.41 9.05 -5.41
C ALA A 133 16.95 8.86 -3.95
N ALA A 134 15.77 9.34 -3.60
CA ALA A 134 15.24 9.37 -2.24
C ALA A 134 14.20 8.27 -1.97
N GLN A 135 13.42 7.85 -2.97
CA GLN A 135 12.25 7.00 -2.73
C GLN A 135 11.80 6.19 -3.96
N LEU A 136 11.03 5.14 -3.67
CA LEU A 136 10.17 4.45 -4.62
C LEU A 136 8.72 4.76 -4.29
N LYS A 137 7.93 5.12 -5.30
CA LYS A 137 6.48 5.27 -5.19
C LYS A 137 5.80 4.44 -6.26
N PHE A 138 4.71 3.76 -5.90
CA PHE A 138 3.79 3.19 -6.87
C PHE A 138 2.35 3.63 -6.64
N GLU A 139 1.56 3.68 -7.71
CA GLU A 139 0.12 3.85 -7.68
C GLU A 139 -0.54 2.76 -8.53
N ILE A 140 -1.63 2.20 -8.01
CA ILE A 140 -2.51 1.27 -8.73
C ILE A 140 -3.91 1.88 -8.71
N LEU A 141 -4.47 2.09 -9.90
CA LEU A 141 -5.79 2.67 -10.07
C LEU A 141 -6.68 1.76 -10.90
N ASP A 142 -7.86 1.45 -10.40
CA ASP A 142 -8.94 0.84 -11.16
C ASP A 142 -10.15 1.79 -11.23
N ASN A 143 -11.07 1.52 -12.16
CA ASN A 143 -12.33 2.23 -12.28
C ASN A 143 -13.52 1.32 -11.94
N GLY A 144 -13.30 0.38 -11.02
CA GLY A 144 -14.20 -0.68 -10.61
C GLY A 144 -15.27 -0.24 -9.61
N ILE A 145 -15.75 -1.20 -8.81
CA ILE A 145 -16.77 -1.00 -7.78
C ILE A 145 -16.27 -0.11 -6.62
N GLY A 146 -14.96 -0.08 -6.36
CA GLY A 146 -14.36 0.63 -5.22
C GLY A 146 -14.29 -0.24 -3.97
N VAL A 147 -13.15 -0.20 -3.26
CA VAL A 147 -12.85 -1.10 -2.13
C VAL A 147 -13.87 -1.00 -1.00
N PHE A 148 -14.27 0.20 -0.58
CA PHE A 148 -15.21 0.37 0.53
C PHE A 148 -16.63 -0.06 0.15
N ALA A 149 -17.04 0.20 -1.09
CA ALA A 149 -18.33 -0.23 -1.62
C ALA A 149 -18.39 -1.77 -1.77
N SER A 150 -17.31 -2.38 -2.26
CA SER A 150 -17.17 -3.85 -2.36
C SER A 150 -17.33 -4.51 -0.99
N ILE A 151 -16.60 -4.01 0.02
CA ILE A 151 -16.67 -4.51 1.40
C ILE A 151 -18.07 -4.28 1.99
N ALA A 152 -18.66 -3.09 1.80
CA ALA A 152 -19.97 -2.77 2.36
C ALA A 152 -21.05 -3.71 1.81
N SER A 153 -21.04 -3.89 0.49
CA SER A 153 -22.01 -4.75 -0.19
C SER A 153 -21.85 -6.22 0.19
N LYS A 154 -20.62 -6.74 0.22
CA LYS A 154 -20.38 -8.18 0.45
C LYS A 154 -20.48 -8.58 1.93
N LEU A 155 -20.19 -7.66 2.85
CA LEU A 155 -20.32 -7.89 4.30
C LEU A 155 -21.63 -7.33 4.89
N LEU A 156 -22.53 -6.82 4.04
CA LEU A 156 -23.83 -6.25 4.44
C LEU A 156 -23.70 -5.13 5.50
N LEU A 157 -22.68 -4.28 5.35
CA LEU A 157 -22.45 -3.14 6.24
C LEU A 157 -23.37 -1.97 5.89
N GLU A 158 -23.63 -1.11 6.87
CA GLU A 158 -24.53 0.04 6.74
C GLU A 158 -24.09 1.02 5.65
N ASP A 159 -22.79 1.29 5.55
CA ASP A 159 -22.22 2.23 4.60
C ASP A 159 -20.72 1.98 4.35
N GLU A 160 -20.15 2.71 3.40
CA GLU A 160 -18.71 2.66 3.08
C GLU A 160 -17.82 3.11 4.26
N HIS A 161 -18.35 3.89 5.20
CA HIS A 161 -17.58 4.31 6.38
C HIS A 161 -17.42 3.15 7.37
N ALA A 162 -18.43 2.30 7.53
CA ALA A 162 -18.31 1.05 8.28
C ALA A 162 -17.26 0.13 7.64
N SER A 163 -17.24 0.01 6.31
CA SER A 163 -16.20 -0.72 5.59
C SER A 163 -14.80 -0.18 5.84
N MET A 164 -14.64 1.15 5.84
CA MET A 164 -13.36 1.79 6.16
C MET A 164 -12.89 1.39 7.56
N ILE A 165 -13.78 1.45 8.55
CA ILE A 165 -13.44 1.11 9.94
C ILE A 165 -13.02 -0.36 10.06
N ASP A 166 -13.74 -1.28 9.42
CA ASP A 166 -13.38 -2.71 9.43
C ASP A 166 -12.09 -3.00 8.67
N LEU A 167 -11.83 -2.30 7.56
CA LEU A 167 -10.59 -2.44 6.83
C LEU A 167 -9.37 -2.00 7.66
N ILE A 168 -9.48 -0.90 8.41
CA ILE A 168 -8.40 -0.37 9.26
C ILE A 168 -8.04 -1.35 10.38
N LYS A 169 -9.00 -2.12 10.91
CA LYS A 169 -8.75 -3.15 11.93
C LYS A 169 -7.93 -4.33 11.39
N GLY A 170 -7.92 -4.56 10.08
CA GLY A 170 -7.33 -5.74 9.45
C GLY A 170 -8.26 -6.97 9.49
N LYS A 171 -7.84 -8.08 8.88
CA LYS A 171 -8.62 -9.33 8.70
C LYS A 171 -9.97 -9.11 8.01
N THR A 172 -10.00 -8.15 7.08
CA THR A 172 -11.21 -7.82 6.32
C THR A 172 -11.01 -8.31 4.89
N THR A 173 -11.77 -9.34 4.53
CA THR A 173 -11.77 -9.97 3.21
C THR A 173 -13.20 -10.20 2.76
N THR A 174 -13.43 -10.11 1.46
CA THR A 174 -14.73 -10.46 0.87
C THR A 174 -14.73 -11.85 0.23
N MET A 175 -13.59 -12.55 0.29
CA MET A 175 -13.38 -13.91 -0.23
C MET A 175 -12.49 -14.69 0.76
N PRO A 176 -13.03 -15.12 1.92
CA PRO A 176 -12.24 -15.74 2.99
C PRO A 176 -11.60 -17.08 2.60
N GLU A 177 -12.12 -17.77 1.59
CA GLU A 177 -11.54 -19.04 1.10
C GLU A 177 -10.25 -18.82 0.29
N ALA A 178 -10.05 -17.62 -0.27
CA ALA A 178 -8.91 -17.30 -1.14
C ALA A 178 -7.95 -16.28 -0.53
N HIS A 179 -8.42 -15.39 0.36
CA HIS A 179 -7.60 -14.33 0.95
C HIS A 179 -7.84 -14.17 2.44
N SER A 180 -6.74 -14.01 3.18
CA SER A 180 -6.76 -13.76 4.64
C SER A 180 -7.30 -12.36 5.01
N GLY A 181 -7.34 -11.41 4.07
CA GLY A 181 -7.77 -10.03 4.34
C GLY A 181 -6.73 -9.19 5.09
N GLU A 182 -5.45 -9.57 4.96
CA GLU A 182 -4.35 -8.96 5.72
C GLU A 182 -3.45 -8.07 4.85
N GLY A 183 -3.50 -8.23 3.53
CA GLY A 183 -2.62 -7.55 2.57
C GLY A 183 -2.61 -6.03 2.68
N ILE A 184 -3.79 -5.40 2.69
CA ILE A 184 -3.92 -3.94 2.84
C ILE A 184 -3.38 -3.49 4.20
N PHE A 185 -3.69 -4.22 5.27
CA PHE A 185 -3.25 -3.90 6.62
C PHE A 185 -1.72 -3.90 6.69
N PHE A 186 -1.08 -5.00 6.34
CA PHE A 186 0.38 -5.11 6.41
C PHE A 186 1.10 -4.20 5.42
N SER A 187 0.55 -4.00 4.21
CA SER A 187 1.11 -3.03 3.26
C SER A 187 1.09 -1.61 3.81
N SER A 188 -0.01 -1.20 4.46
CA SER A 188 -0.12 0.10 5.12
C SER A 188 0.88 0.27 6.27
N LYS A 189 1.19 -0.83 6.98
CA LYS A 189 2.17 -0.89 8.07
C LYS A 189 3.60 -1.12 7.60
N ALA A 190 3.85 -1.39 6.33
CA ALA A 190 5.19 -1.58 5.75
C ALA A 190 5.68 -0.33 4.99
N ALA A 191 4.77 0.49 4.46
CA ALA A 191 5.10 1.72 3.76
C ALA A 191 5.65 2.81 4.71
N ASP A 192 6.36 3.81 4.17
CA ASP A 192 6.57 5.07 4.87
C ASP A 192 5.33 5.98 4.75
N LYS A 193 4.70 5.97 3.57
CA LYS A 193 3.35 6.52 3.37
C LYS A 193 2.52 5.56 2.54
N PHE A 194 1.28 5.34 2.96
CA PHE A 194 0.30 4.56 2.22
C PHE A 194 -1.01 5.31 2.16
N SER A 195 -1.65 5.35 1.01
CA SER A 195 -2.98 5.95 0.88
C SER A 195 -3.90 5.02 0.11
N LEU A 196 -5.13 4.89 0.62
CA LEU A 196 -6.21 4.18 -0.04
C LEU A 196 -7.37 5.14 -0.25
N ARG A 197 -7.72 5.38 -1.51
CA ARG A 197 -8.85 6.22 -1.90
C ARG A 197 -9.85 5.42 -2.70
N SER A 198 -11.12 5.54 -2.34
CA SER A 198 -12.24 5.01 -3.10
C SER A 198 -13.43 5.93 -2.93
N HIS A 199 -14.11 6.26 -4.03
CA HIS A 199 -15.24 7.19 -4.01
C HIS A 199 -14.90 8.52 -3.32
N ALA A 200 -15.59 8.83 -2.22
CA ALA A 200 -15.44 10.06 -1.45
C ALA A 200 -14.70 9.82 -0.11
N ILE A 201 -14.00 8.69 0.04
CA ILE A 201 -13.23 8.35 1.24
C ILE A 201 -11.76 8.17 0.83
N GLN A 202 -10.86 8.83 1.54
CA GLN A 202 -9.43 8.59 1.47
C GLN A 202 -8.85 8.41 2.86
N ILE A 203 -8.12 7.32 3.05
CA ILE A 203 -7.35 7.02 4.25
C ILE A 203 -5.87 7.16 3.89
N GLU A 204 -5.09 7.80 4.75
CA GLU A 204 -3.64 7.94 4.62
C GLU A 204 -2.96 7.52 5.92
N TRP A 205 -2.00 6.60 5.82
CA TRP A 205 -1.09 6.21 6.87
C TRP A 205 0.24 6.92 6.64
N ASP A 206 0.70 7.67 7.63
CA ASP A 206 2.01 8.34 7.60
C ASP A 206 2.85 7.84 8.78
N ARG A 207 3.87 7.04 8.48
CA ARG A 207 4.76 6.46 9.49
C ARG A 207 5.54 7.53 10.25
N ALA A 208 5.94 8.62 9.59
CA ALA A 208 6.75 9.65 10.22
C ALA A 208 5.95 10.39 11.32
N LEU A 209 4.63 10.45 11.17
CA LEU A 209 3.72 11.04 12.14
C LEU A 209 3.17 10.04 13.17
N ASP A 210 3.44 8.73 12.95
CA ASP A 210 2.78 7.62 13.64
C ASP A 210 1.27 7.86 13.74
N ASP A 211 0.66 8.09 12.56
CA ASP A 211 -0.73 8.51 12.51
C ASP A 211 -1.47 8.09 11.23
N VAL A 212 -2.79 8.07 11.34
CA VAL A 212 -3.74 7.81 10.24
C VAL A 212 -4.69 8.99 10.09
N PHE A 213 -4.95 9.36 8.84
CA PHE A 213 -5.81 10.48 8.46
C PHE A 213 -6.92 10.00 7.55
N VAL A 214 -8.13 10.52 7.78
CA VAL A 214 -9.28 10.30 6.90
C VAL A 214 -9.71 11.64 6.32
N SER A 215 -9.91 11.69 5.01
CA SER A 215 -10.40 12.88 4.32
C SER A 215 -11.55 12.52 3.37
N LYS A 216 -12.34 13.54 3.00
CA LYS A 216 -13.48 13.42 2.08
C LYS A 216 -13.18 14.13 0.77
N PRO A 217 -12.35 13.55 -0.13
CA PRO A 217 -12.08 14.15 -1.43
C PRO A 217 -13.31 14.12 -2.34
N ARG A 218 -13.24 14.81 -3.48
CA ARG A 218 -14.26 14.70 -4.54
C ARG A 218 -14.45 13.23 -4.94
N PHE A 219 -15.70 12.82 -5.12
CA PHE A 219 -16.06 11.49 -5.57
C PHE A 219 -15.31 11.07 -6.84
N GLN A 220 -14.70 9.89 -6.82
CA GLN A 220 -14.08 9.24 -7.97
C GLN A 220 -14.43 7.75 -7.97
N LYS A 221 -14.91 7.22 -9.10
CA LYS A 221 -15.22 5.79 -9.25
C LYS A 221 -13.96 4.92 -9.14
N GLY A 222 -14.09 3.77 -8.49
CA GLY A 222 -13.04 2.76 -8.35
C GLY A 222 -12.10 3.02 -7.18
N THR A 223 -10.98 2.30 -7.15
CA THR A 223 -9.97 2.40 -6.09
C THR A 223 -8.67 2.97 -6.63
N ARG A 224 -8.01 3.80 -5.82
CA ARG A 224 -6.63 4.23 -6.00
C ARG A 224 -5.84 3.87 -4.75
N VAL A 225 -4.83 3.02 -4.94
CA VAL A 225 -3.80 2.75 -3.94
C VAL A 225 -2.56 3.58 -4.30
N SER A 226 -1.95 4.22 -3.32
CA SER A 226 -0.61 4.80 -3.44
C SER A 226 0.27 4.31 -2.32
N PHE A 227 1.49 3.91 -2.66
CA PHE A 227 2.49 3.40 -1.73
C PHE A 227 3.79 4.15 -1.95
N LEU A 228 4.46 4.52 -0.87
CA LEU A 228 5.75 5.19 -0.88
C LEU A 228 6.69 4.56 0.15
N LEU A 229 7.88 4.21 -0.31
CA LEU A 229 8.98 3.74 0.53
C LEU A 229 10.23 4.57 0.23
N ARG A 230 10.79 5.20 1.25
CA ARG A 230 12.05 5.91 1.12
C ARG A 230 13.21 4.92 1.07
N ARG A 231 14.26 5.29 0.35
CA ARG A 231 15.49 4.49 0.20
C ARG A 231 16.37 4.52 1.45
N ASP A 232 16.05 5.34 2.45
CA ASP A 232 16.64 5.33 3.79
C ASP A 232 15.74 4.63 4.83
N SER A 233 14.60 4.05 4.42
CA SER A 233 13.68 3.40 5.34
C SER A 233 14.33 2.19 6.02
N LYS A 234 14.14 2.12 7.35
CA LYS A 234 14.66 1.05 8.22
C LYS A 234 13.59 -0.01 8.53
N THR A 235 12.40 0.14 7.96
CA THR A 235 11.29 -0.82 8.11
C THR A 235 11.73 -2.18 7.61
N LYS A 236 11.30 -3.23 8.30
CA LYS A 236 11.50 -4.62 7.90
C LYS A 236 10.18 -5.35 7.95
N LEU A 237 9.83 -6.13 6.92
CA LEU A 237 8.56 -6.87 6.90
C LEU A 237 8.45 -7.81 8.10
N GLU A 238 9.54 -8.46 8.49
CA GLU A 238 9.55 -9.38 9.63
C GLU A 238 9.19 -8.67 10.93
N LYS A 239 9.65 -7.41 11.10
CA LYS A 239 9.29 -6.60 12.27
C LYS A 239 7.80 -6.24 12.25
N VAL A 240 7.29 -5.83 11.10
CA VAL A 240 5.87 -5.50 10.93
C VAL A 240 5.00 -6.73 11.19
N PHE A 241 5.35 -7.88 10.64
CA PHE A 241 4.64 -9.14 10.92
C PHE A 241 4.75 -9.50 12.40
N SER A 242 5.94 -9.48 13.01
CA SER A 242 6.12 -9.84 14.42
C SER A 242 5.32 -8.96 15.40
N GLU A 243 5.03 -7.72 15.03
CA GLU A 243 4.23 -6.80 15.85
C GLU A 243 2.77 -7.26 15.95
N PHE A 244 2.19 -7.72 14.85
CA PHE A 244 0.76 -8.07 14.78
C PHE A 244 0.48 -9.58 14.75
N ALA A 245 1.49 -10.36 14.36
CA ALA A 245 1.51 -11.80 14.22
C ALA A 245 2.76 -12.40 14.92
N PRO A 246 2.88 -12.23 16.25
CA PRO A 246 4.05 -12.70 17.00
C PRO A 246 4.10 -14.24 17.11
N GLU A 247 5.29 -14.75 17.45
CA GLU A 247 5.54 -16.18 17.67
C GLU A 247 4.66 -16.78 18.78
N GLU A 248 4.32 -16.01 19.82
CA GLU A 248 3.40 -16.42 20.89
C GLU A 248 1.98 -16.78 20.40
N TYR A 249 1.66 -16.40 19.16
CA TYR A 249 0.41 -16.73 18.47
C TYR A 249 0.66 -17.53 17.18
N ASP A 250 1.72 -18.33 17.14
CA ASP A 250 2.09 -19.18 15.99
C ASP A 250 2.21 -18.39 14.67
N PHE A 251 2.68 -17.15 14.74
CA PHE A 251 2.75 -16.22 13.60
C PHE A 251 1.41 -15.93 12.92
N GLN A 252 0.30 -16.15 13.63
CA GLN A 252 -1.02 -15.73 13.16
C GLN A 252 -1.24 -14.27 13.51
N PHE A 253 -1.80 -13.50 12.59
CA PHE A 253 -2.26 -12.14 12.87
C PHE A 253 -3.29 -12.20 13.99
N GLN A 254 -2.95 -11.76 15.20
CA GLN A 254 -3.83 -11.88 16.38
C GLN A 254 -3.88 -10.59 17.20
N LYS A 255 -3.06 -9.60 16.86
CA LYS A 255 -3.08 -8.27 17.48
C LYS A 255 -3.55 -7.23 16.48
N THR A 256 -4.34 -6.26 16.91
CA THR A 256 -4.67 -5.08 16.08
C THR A 256 -4.63 -3.81 16.92
N LYS A 257 -4.45 -2.67 16.26
CA LYS A 257 -4.45 -1.35 16.87
C LYS A 257 -5.47 -0.47 16.17
N VAL A 258 -6.44 0.03 16.93
CA VAL A 258 -7.52 0.88 16.43
C VAL A 258 -7.41 2.29 17.00
N MET A 259 -7.25 3.26 16.12
CA MET A 259 -7.25 4.68 16.49
C MET A 259 -8.70 5.13 16.67
N ILE A 260 -9.08 5.39 17.92
CA ILE A 260 -10.44 5.80 18.28
C ILE A 260 -10.83 7.06 17.52
N LYS A 261 -9.89 7.99 17.30
CA LYS A 261 -10.12 9.23 16.56
C LYS A 261 -10.64 9.09 15.12
N LEU A 262 -10.54 7.89 14.53
CA LEU A 262 -11.04 7.60 13.18
C LEU A 262 -12.53 7.28 13.18
N LEU A 263 -13.12 7.03 14.35
CA LEU A 263 -14.55 6.99 14.57
C LEU A 263 -15.07 8.44 14.70
N LYS A 264 -16.37 8.65 14.54
CA LYS A 264 -16.99 10.00 14.59
C LYS A 264 -16.62 10.77 15.86
N GLU A 265 -16.65 12.11 15.76
CA GLU A 265 -16.02 13.04 16.71
C GLU A 265 -16.48 12.94 18.18
N ASP A 266 -17.65 12.37 18.47
CA ASP A 266 -18.25 12.50 19.79
C ASP A 266 -17.96 11.31 20.74
N TYR A 267 -17.78 10.07 20.25
CA TYR A 267 -17.55 8.84 21.05
C TYR A 267 -18.50 8.70 22.27
N ILE A 268 -19.75 9.13 22.11
CA ILE A 268 -20.70 9.23 23.24
C ILE A 268 -21.51 7.94 23.36
N SER A 269 -21.87 7.33 22.23
CA SER A 269 -22.96 6.35 22.19
C SER A 269 -22.48 4.89 22.24
N ARG A 270 -23.35 4.02 22.78
CA ARG A 270 -23.18 2.56 22.69
C ARG A 270 -23.17 2.06 21.25
N SER A 271 -23.96 2.69 20.37
CA SER A 271 -24.01 2.30 18.96
C SER A 271 -22.68 2.52 18.24
N GLU A 272 -21.97 3.59 18.55
CA GLU A 272 -20.61 3.83 18.03
C GLU A 272 -19.61 2.81 18.56
N ALA A 273 -19.68 2.48 19.85
CA ALA A 273 -18.87 1.40 20.41
C ALA A 273 -19.14 0.07 19.70
N LYS A 274 -20.40 -0.30 19.47
CA LYS A 274 -20.72 -1.54 18.73
C LYS A 274 -20.15 -1.58 17.31
N ARG A 275 -20.16 -0.44 16.59
CA ARG A 275 -19.54 -0.34 15.26
C ARG A 275 -18.01 -0.51 15.32
N LEU A 276 -17.36 0.07 16.34
CA LEU A 276 -15.95 -0.17 16.61
C LEU A 276 -15.67 -1.65 16.93
N LEU A 277 -16.50 -2.25 17.77
CA LEU A 277 -16.29 -3.60 18.30
C LEU A 277 -16.57 -4.71 17.29
N SER A 278 -17.37 -4.42 16.25
CA SER A 278 -17.60 -5.34 15.14
C SER A 278 -16.28 -5.89 14.58
N ASN A 279 -16.21 -7.20 14.37
CA ASN A 279 -15.07 -7.94 13.83
C ASN A 279 -13.81 -7.95 14.73
N LEU A 280 -13.84 -7.35 15.92
CA LEU A 280 -12.71 -7.41 16.85
C LEU A 280 -12.62 -8.75 17.59
N GLU A 281 -13.68 -9.56 17.56
CA GLU A 281 -13.70 -10.93 18.09
C GLU A 281 -12.73 -11.89 17.39
N LYS A 282 -12.20 -11.49 16.23
CA LYS A 282 -11.21 -12.25 15.44
C LYS A 282 -9.77 -12.12 15.97
N PHE A 283 -9.54 -11.27 16.97
CA PHE A 283 -8.22 -10.98 17.53
C PHE A 283 -8.11 -11.48 18.97
N ARG A 284 -6.88 -11.75 19.41
CA ARG A 284 -6.54 -12.03 20.82
C ARG A 284 -6.15 -10.79 21.59
N GLU A 285 -5.62 -9.78 20.90
CA GLU A 285 -5.22 -8.52 21.50
C GLU A 285 -5.72 -7.34 20.66
N VAL A 286 -6.35 -6.37 21.31
CA VAL A 286 -6.81 -5.13 20.69
C VAL A 286 -6.26 -3.95 21.47
N GLU A 287 -5.44 -3.13 20.83
CA GLU A 287 -5.03 -1.84 21.36
C GLU A 287 -5.97 -0.73 20.87
N LEU A 288 -6.59 -0.03 21.82
CA LEU A 288 -7.42 1.15 21.56
C LEU A 288 -6.60 2.41 21.82
N ASP A 289 -6.27 3.13 20.75
CA ASP A 289 -5.46 4.35 20.80
C ASP A 289 -6.37 5.58 20.89
N PHE A 290 -6.27 6.30 22.01
CA PHE A 290 -7.05 7.50 22.34
C PHE A 290 -6.35 8.81 21.96
N LYS A 291 -5.31 8.78 21.14
CA LYS A 291 -4.63 9.98 20.62
C LYS A 291 -5.66 10.92 19.98
N SER A 292 -5.65 12.18 20.40
CA SER A 292 -6.57 13.24 19.98
C SER A 292 -8.04 13.07 20.40
N VAL A 293 -8.37 12.10 21.27
CA VAL A 293 -9.70 11.96 21.86
C VAL A 293 -9.79 12.83 23.11
N LYS A 294 -10.77 13.74 23.15
CA LYS A 294 -10.94 14.69 24.26
C LYS A 294 -11.88 14.18 25.35
N GLN A 295 -12.85 13.36 24.98
CA GLN A 295 -13.90 12.88 25.88
C GLN A 295 -14.31 11.47 25.45
N LEU A 296 -14.82 10.70 26.42
CA LEU A 296 -15.35 9.36 26.21
C LEU A 296 -16.69 9.26 26.92
N GLY A 297 -17.77 8.96 26.20
CA GLY A 297 -19.08 8.79 26.82
C GLY A 297 -19.16 7.50 27.64
N GLN A 298 -19.92 7.55 28.73
CA GLN A 298 -20.14 6.37 29.59
C GLN A 298 -20.74 5.20 28.82
N GLY A 299 -21.68 5.46 27.90
CA GLY A 299 -22.28 4.42 27.07
C GLY A 299 -21.25 3.69 26.21
N PHE A 300 -20.36 4.45 25.56
CA PHE A 300 -19.25 3.89 24.79
C PHE A 300 -18.30 3.07 25.68
N ALA A 301 -17.85 3.65 26.80
CA ALA A 301 -16.93 3.00 27.72
C ALA A 301 -17.51 1.69 28.29
N ASP A 302 -18.78 1.71 28.73
CA ASP A 302 -19.47 0.55 29.27
C ASP A 302 -19.57 -0.60 28.25
N GLU A 303 -19.88 -0.28 26.99
CA GLU A 303 -19.97 -1.29 25.94
C GLU A 303 -18.60 -1.92 25.64
N VAL A 304 -17.52 -1.13 25.59
CA VAL A 304 -16.17 -1.62 25.29
C VAL A 304 -15.55 -2.38 26.46
N PHE A 305 -15.47 -1.74 27.63
CA PHE A 305 -14.63 -2.21 28.74
C PHE A 305 -15.37 -3.10 29.73
N ARG A 306 -16.70 -3.18 29.66
CA ARG A 306 -17.50 -4.09 30.47
C ARG A 306 -18.23 -5.11 29.60
N VAL A 307 -19.18 -4.70 28.77
CA VAL A 307 -20.04 -5.63 28.01
C VAL A 307 -19.24 -6.49 27.03
N PHE A 308 -18.40 -5.89 26.20
CA PHE A 308 -17.61 -6.63 25.20
C PHE A 308 -16.49 -7.45 25.85
N ALA A 309 -15.81 -6.89 26.85
CA ALA A 309 -14.79 -7.59 27.63
C ALA A 309 -15.35 -8.83 28.36
N GLU A 310 -16.54 -8.72 28.97
CA GLU A 310 -17.22 -9.85 29.63
C GLU A 310 -17.66 -10.92 28.62
N LYS A 311 -18.15 -10.51 27.44
CA LYS A 311 -18.56 -11.45 26.39
C LYS A 311 -17.37 -12.13 25.70
N ASN A 312 -16.19 -11.51 25.73
CA ASN A 312 -14.99 -11.99 25.06
C ASN A 312 -13.79 -12.03 26.02
N PRO A 313 -13.83 -12.86 27.08
CA PRO A 313 -12.78 -12.91 28.11
C PRO A 313 -11.42 -13.34 27.56
N GLN A 314 -11.39 -13.95 26.38
CA GLN A 314 -10.18 -14.35 25.67
C GLN A 314 -9.45 -13.20 24.95
N ILE A 315 -10.04 -11.99 24.90
CA ILE A 315 -9.48 -10.83 24.21
C ILE A 315 -8.88 -9.87 25.22
N ILE A 316 -7.60 -9.56 25.03
CA ILE A 316 -6.89 -8.59 25.84
C ILE A 316 -7.12 -7.21 25.22
N ILE A 317 -7.87 -6.35 25.90
CA ILE A 317 -8.07 -4.95 25.50
C ILE A 317 -7.02 -4.09 26.19
N LYS A 318 -6.13 -3.49 25.40
CA LYS A 318 -5.13 -2.50 25.85
C LYS A 318 -5.57 -1.10 25.46
N THR A 319 -5.11 -0.10 26.20
CA THR A 319 -5.36 1.30 25.86
C THR A 319 -4.04 2.06 25.79
N SER A 320 -3.95 3.02 24.88
CA SER A 320 -2.80 3.90 24.72
C SER A 320 -3.25 5.34 24.49
N ASN A 321 -2.35 6.29 24.77
CA ASN A 321 -2.59 7.74 24.61
C ASN A 321 -3.86 8.26 25.31
N THR A 322 -4.22 7.67 26.46
CA THR A 322 -5.34 8.14 27.27
C THR A 322 -4.99 9.43 28.02
N ILE A 323 -5.99 10.30 28.20
CA ILE A 323 -5.91 11.44 29.13
C ILE A 323 -6.57 11.08 30.46
N PRO A 324 -6.29 11.79 31.58
CA PRO A 324 -6.84 11.45 32.89
C PRO A 324 -8.38 11.32 32.92
N ALA A 325 -9.09 12.15 32.17
CA ALA A 325 -10.55 12.09 32.07
C ALA A 325 -11.04 10.77 31.43
N ILE A 326 -10.36 10.30 30.38
CA ILE A 326 -10.67 9.03 29.72
C ILE A 326 -10.35 7.87 30.65
N GLN A 327 -9.19 7.89 31.30
CA GLN A 327 -8.80 6.84 32.24
C GLN A 327 -9.78 6.72 33.42
N ALA A 328 -10.25 7.85 33.96
CA ALA A 328 -11.26 7.87 35.01
C ALA A 328 -12.58 7.24 34.55
N MET A 329 -13.03 7.53 33.32
CA MET A 329 -14.24 6.94 32.74
C MET A 329 -14.10 5.42 32.56
N ILE A 330 -12.97 4.94 32.04
CA ILE A 330 -12.68 3.51 31.87
C ILE A 330 -12.70 2.81 33.23
N ASN A 331 -11.99 3.36 34.23
CA ASN A 331 -11.96 2.78 35.57
C ASN A 331 -13.35 2.79 36.23
N HIS A 332 -14.15 3.83 35.99
CA HIS A 332 -15.50 3.93 36.52
C HIS A 332 -16.39 2.77 36.04
N VAL A 333 -16.43 2.52 34.72
CA VAL A 333 -17.27 1.45 34.16
C VAL A 333 -16.73 0.04 34.45
N SER A 334 -15.40 -0.15 34.51
CA SER A 334 -14.81 -1.45 34.84
C SER A 334 -15.03 -1.87 36.30
N ASN A 335 -15.26 -0.90 37.20
CA ASN A 335 -15.55 -1.15 38.61
C ASN A 335 -17.05 -1.29 38.92
N MET A 336 -17.94 -1.02 37.95
CA MET A 336 -19.36 -1.30 38.06
C MET A 336 -19.58 -2.81 37.91
N LYS A 337 -19.41 -3.55 39.00
CA LYS A 337 -19.83 -4.96 39.10
C LYS A 337 -21.30 -5.07 39.45
#